data_AF-A0A2T1GDE8-F1
#
_entry.id   AF-A0A2T1GDE8-F1
#
_cell.length_a   1.000
_cell.length_b   1.000
_cell.length_c   1.000
_cell.angle_alpha   90.00
_cell.angle_beta   90.00
_cell.angle_gamma   90.00
#
_symmetry.space_group_name_H-M   'P 1'
#
loop_
_entity.id
_entity.type
_entity.pdbx_description
1 polymer ?
#
loop_
_entity_poly.entity_id
_entity_poly.type
_entity_poly.pdbx_seq_one_letter_code
_entity_poly.pdbx_strand_id
1 'polypeptide(L)'
;MKNRLTIALMSLFLSAISQKQVLSATVSNGSFESGLTSWTVIDIPNPDQPLAVRASGDINSNFDGILGTNVVIPSDGSFAVSHGFDGDGPGFIRLFQDIGTPQAGESIQFDYRAGWELLSFGAATQDRTFSLQIEPGGGGASLASYNIFTAVAGTTSGLGSNTDTGSLTSTIDLTPFAGSSIRAAFVWDIPESFTGPANFQLDNVRIVSGSVPTAVPEPFTIIGTLIGGTAALRMRKRLKSTGKE
;
A
#
# COMPACT_ATOMS: atom_id res chain seq x y z
N MET A 1 62.89 41.74 3.02
CA MET A 1 61.64 41.98 2.28
C MET A 1 61.27 40.72 1.49
N LYS A 2 60.08 40.17 1.77
CA LYS A 2 59.24 39.24 0.98
C LYS A 2 59.75 37.78 0.80
N ASN A 3 59.33 36.78 1.58
CA ASN A 3 58.02 36.10 1.77
C ASN A 3 57.63 35.02 0.72
N ARG A 4 57.39 33.80 1.28
CA ARG A 4 56.34 32.79 1.00
C ARG A 4 56.64 31.75 -0.10
N LEU A 5 56.88 30.49 0.27
CA LEU A 5 55.93 29.45 0.72
C LEU A 5 55.02 28.99 -0.44
N THR A 6 55.49 27.99 -1.21
CA THR A 6 54.69 27.32 -2.23
C THR A 6 54.07 26.08 -1.62
N ILE A 7 52.75 26.15 -1.47
CA ILE A 7 51.84 25.23 -0.80
C ILE A 7 51.65 23.97 -1.66
N ALA A 8 51.66 22.81 -1.01
CA ALA A 8 51.31 21.52 -1.59
C ALA A 8 49.87 21.56 -2.16
N LEU A 9 49.73 21.27 -3.45
CA LEU A 9 48.45 21.02 -4.09
C LEU A 9 47.93 19.66 -3.60
N MET A 10 47.18 19.67 -2.50
CA MET A 10 46.36 18.54 -2.08
C MET A 10 45.04 18.65 -2.85
N SER A 11 44.95 17.91 -3.96
CA SER A 11 43.76 17.78 -4.79
C SER A 11 42.64 17.12 -4.00
N LEU A 12 41.78 17.96 -3.42
CA LEU A 12 40.52 17.54 -2.80
C LEU A 12 39.53 17.22 -3.93
N PHE A 13 39.41 15.95 -4.29
CA PHE A 13 38.26 15.46 -5.06
C PHE A 13 37.03 15.54 -4.16
N LEU A 14 36.32 16.66 -4.22
CA LEU A 14 34.97 16.76 -3.69
C LEU A 14 34.06 16.05 -4.69
N SER A 15 33.84 14.74 -4.52
CA SER A 15 32.77 14.07 -5.23
C SER A 15 31.45 14.69 -4.75
N ALA A 16 30.86 15.54 -5.58
CA ALA A 16 29.48 15.96 -5.40
C ALA A 16 28.62 14.70 -5.53
N ILE A 17 28.27 14.10 -4.39
CA ILE A 17 27.21 13.11 -4.32
C ILE A 17 25.96 13.85 -4.75
N SER A 18 25.50 13.61 -5.97
CA SER A 18 24.14 13.96 -6.37
C SER A 18 23.24 13.08 -5.51
N GLN A 19 22.77 13.60 -4.37
CA GLN A 19 21.68 12.97 -3.64
C GLN A 19 20.47 13.05 -4.56
N LYS A 20 20.17 11.95 -5.26
CA LYS A 20 18.88 11.75 -5.90
C LYS A 20 17.84 12.01 -4.81
N GLN A 21 17.07 13.09 -4.95
CA GLN A 21 16.05 13.44 -3.97
C GLN A 21 15.04 12.28 -3.96
N VAL A 22 15.04 11.53 -2.86
CA VAL A 22 14.10 10.43 -2.66
C VAL A 22 12.78 11.08 -2.28
N LEU A 23 11.82 11.09 -3.20
CA LEU A 23 10.46 11.57 -2.92
C LEU A 23 9.82 10.62 -1.91
N SER A 24 9.36 11.15 -0.77
CA SER A 24 8.60 10.36 0.21
C SER A 24 7.36 9.76 -0.44
N ALA A 25 6.91 8.60 0.05
CA ALA A 25 5.67 8.03 -0.42
C ALA A 25 4.48 8.97 -0.16
N THR A 26 3.66 9.19 -1.17
CA THR A 26 2.42 9.95 -1.09
C THR A 26 1.46 9.48 -2.18
N VAL A 27 0.17 9.58 -1.91
CA VAL A 27 -0.87 9.37 -2.93
C VAL A 27 -1.45 10.72 -3.27
N SER A 28 -1.29 11.14 -4.53
CA SER A 28 -1.87 12.37 -5.04
C SER A 28 -3.28 12.11 -5.54
N ASN A 29 -4.23 12.94 -5.11
CA ASN A 29 -5.65 12.85 -5.52
C ASN A 29 -6.25 11.46 -5.25
N GLY A 30 -6.00 10.93 -4.05
CA GLY A 30 -6.45 9.59 -3.63
C GLY A 30 -7.94 9.46 -3.36
N SER A 31 -8.63 10.58 -3.14
CA SER A 31 -10.09 10.67 -3.03
C SER A 31 -10.76 11.17 -4.31
N PHE A 32 -10.01 11.27 -5.42
CA PHE A 32 -10.54 11.52 -6.76
C PHE A 32 -11.32 12.82 -6.99
N GLU A 33 -11.30 13.76 -6.04
CA GLU A 33 -11.96 15.07 -6.12
C GLU A 33 -11.47 15.95 -7.29
N SER A 34 -10.34 15.61 -7.91
CA SER A 34 -9.81 16.24 -9.13
C SER A 34 -9.83 15.30 -10.35
N GLY A 35 -10.82 14.41 -10.42
CA GLY A 35 -10.95 13.40 -11.47
C GLY A 35 -9.80 12.38 -11.42
N LEU A 36 -9.29 11.98 -12.58
CA LEU A 36 -8.16 11.03 -12.70
C LEU A 36 -6.80 11.74 -12.72
N THR A 37 -6.71 12.99 -12.28
CA THR A 37 -5.43 13.71 -12.24
C THR A 37 -4.41 12.93 -11.41
N SER A 38 -3.20 12.74 -11.98
CA SER A 38 -2.10 11.94 -11.41
C SER A 38 -2.31 10.43 -11.40
N TRP A 39 -3.40 9.92 -11.97
CA TRP A 39 -3.67 8.50 -12.13
C TRP A 39 -3.59 8.10 -13.60
N THR A 40 -3.04 6.92 -13.87
CA THR A 40 -3.10 6.30 -15.19
C THR A 40 -4.11 5.17 -15.17
N VAL A 41 -4.94 5.11 -16.21
CA VAL A 41 -5.97 4.09 -16.39
C VAL A 41 -5.63 3.24 -17.60
N ILE A 42 -5.80 1.93 -17.44
CA ILE A 42 -5.92 0.98 -18.53
C ILE A 42 -7.25 0.26 -18.31
N ASP A 43 -8.12 0.30 -19.30
CA ASP A 43 -9.41 -0.39 -19.25
C ASP A 43 -9.39 -1.57 -20.23
N ILE A 44 -10.35 -2.48 -20.10
CA ILE A 44 -10.60 -3.50 -21.12
C ILE A 44 -11.19 -2.85 -22.38
N PRO A 45 -11.14 -3.49 -23.57
CA PRO A 45 -11.57 -2.85 -24.81
C PRO A 45 -13.05 -2.45 -24.85
N ASN A 46 -13.93 -3.30 -24.32
CA ASN A 46 -15.37 -3.06 -24.27
C ASN A 46 -15.89 -3.32 -22.84
N PRO A 47 -15.66 -2.41 -21.88
CA PRO A 47 -16.19 -2.56 -20.53
C PRO A 47 -17.70 -2.37 -20.53
N ASP A 48 -18.43 -3.10 -19.69
CA ASP A 48 -19.87 -2.89 -19.55
C ASP A 48 -20.17 -1.46 -19.05
N GLN A 49 -19.36 -1.00 -18.10
CA GLN A 49 -19.26 0.42 -17.76
C GLN A 49 -17.77 0.80 -17.64
N PRO A 50 -17.27 1.73 -18.47
CA PRO A 50 -15.89 2.18 -18.39
C PRO A 50 -15.52 2.78 -17.01
N LEU A 51 -14.26 2.62 -16.64
CA LEU A 51 -13.71 3.25 -15.44
C LEU A 51 -13.71 4.77 -15.58
N ALA A 52 -14.39 5.41 -14.63
CA ALA A 52 -14.45 6.85 -14.53
C ALA A 52 -14.53 7.28 -13.06
N VAL A 53 -14.22 8.55 -12.81
CA VAL A 53 -14.59 9.21 -11.55
C VAL A 53 -16.04 9.65 -11.66
N ARG A 54 -16.84 9.31 -10.65
CA ARG A 54 -18.29 9.53 -10.62
C ARG A 54 -18.68 10.24 -9.33
N ALA A 55 -19.71 11.07 -9.43
CA ALA A 55 -20.18 11.87 -8.29
C ALA A 55 -21.02 11.00 -7.34
N SER A 56 -21.08 11.41 -6.08
CA SER A 56 -22.01 10.86 -5.10
C SER A 56 -23.44 10.89 -5.64
N GLY A 57 -24.14 9.77 -5.57
CA GLY A 57 -25.51 9.64 -6.08
C GLY A 57 -25.60 9.20 -7.54
N ASP A 58 -24.49 9.15 -8.30
CA ASP A 58 -24.52 8.61 -9.66
C ASP A 58 -24.95 7.14 -9.65
N ILE A 59 -25.86 6.77 -10.55
CA ILE A 59 -26.37 5.40 -10.69
C ILE A 59 -25.81 4.81 -11.97
N ASN A 60 -25.28 3.59 -11.91
CA ASN A 60 -25.06 2.82 -13.12
C ASN A 60 -26.38 2.18 -13.60
N SER A 61 -26.97 2.72 -14.66
CA SER A 61 -28.20 2.20 -15.27
C SER A 61 -28.05 0.79 -15.85
N ASN A 62 -26.85 0.35 -16.22
CA ASN A 62 -26.61 -1.01 -16.73
C ASN A 62 -26.81 -2.08 -15.65
N PHE A 63 -26.72 -1.68 -14.37
CA PHE A 63 -26.85 -2.58 -13.22
C PHE A 63 -28.11 -2.33 -12.39
N ASP A 64 -28.90 -1.30 -12.75
CA ASP A 64 -30.09 -0.90 -12.00
C ASP A 64 -31.15 -2.03 -12.02
N GLY A 65 -31.65 -2.36 -10.84
CA GLY A 65 -32.60 -3.47 -10.65
C GLY A 65 -31.99 -4.88 -10.61
N ILE A 66 -30.74 -5.06 -11.08
CA ILE A 66 -30.01 -6.34 -10.97
C ILE A 66 -29.16 -6.36 -9.68
N LEU A 67 -28.41 -5.29 -9.44
CA LEU A 67 -27.60 -5.08 -8.22
C LEU A 67 -28.25 -4.04 -7.29
N GLY A 68 -29.59 -3.95 -7.29
CA GLY A 68 -30.31 -2.86 -6.65
C GLY A 68 -30.00 -1.50 -7.28
N THR A 69 -30.25 -0.41 -6.54
CA THR A 69 -29.81 0.93 -6.94
C THR A 69 -28.30 1.01 -6.71
N ASN A 70 -27.53 0.70 -7.75
CA ASN A 70 -26.08 0.70 -7.72
C ASN A 70 -25.53 2.14 -7.74
N VAL A 71 -25.62 2.77 -6.57
CA VAL A 71 -25.30 4.19 -6.35
C VAL A 71 -23.84 4.33 -5.96
N VAL A 72 -23.16 5.31 -6.55
CA VAL A 72 -21.83 5.74 -6.15
C VAL A 72 -21.92 6.43 -4.79
N ILE A 73 -21.23 5.88 -3.79
CA ILE A 73 -21.23 6.37 -2.41
C ILE A 73 -19.77 6.55 -1.98
N PRO A 74 -19.17 7.72 -2.25
CA PRO A 74 -17.80 8.04 -1.84
C PRO A 74 -17.61 7.90 -0.33
N SER A 75 -16.45 7.40 0.09
CA SER A 75 -16.06 7.33 1.50
C SER A 75 -15.32 8.59 1.96
N ASP A 76 -14.76 9.36 1.03
CA ASP A 76 -14.18 10.67 1.29
C ASP A 76 -14.60 11.66 0.18
N GLY A 77 -14.91 12.90 0.56
CA GLY A 77 -15.33 13.91 -0.41
C GLY A 77 -16.67 13.64 -1.10
N SER A 78 -16.74 13.90 -2.39
CA SER A 78 -17.96 13.86 -3.23
C SER A 78 -17.81 12.99 -4.47
N PHE A 79 -16.63 12.41 -4.73
CA PHE A 79 -16.36 11.60 -5.91
C PHE A 79 -15.66 10.29 -5.54
N ALA A 80 -15.87 9.25 -6.35
CA ALA A 80 -15.11 8.01 -6.25
C ALA A 80 -14.82 7.47 -7.66
N VAL A 81 -13.77 6.65 -7.79
CA VAL A 81 -13.60 5.84 -9.00
C VAL A 81 -14.67 4.75 -8.99
N SER A 82 -15.37 4.57 -10.11
CA SER A 82 -16.37 3.52 -10.26
C SER A 82 -16.44 3.01 -11.70
N HIS A 83 -16.62 1.70 -11.83
CA HIS A 83 -16.68 1.01 -13.10
C HIS A 83 -17.51 -0.28 -13.02
N GLY A 84 -17.81 -0.82 -14.20
CA GLY A 84 -18.25 -2.20 -14.33
C GLY A 84 -17.07 -3.11 -14.08
N PHE A 85 -17.15 -3.95 -13.07
CA PHE A 85 -16.21 -5.04 -12.85
C PHE A 85 -16.55 -6.20 -13.81
N ASP A 86 -16.92 -5.88 -15.06
CA ASP A 86 -17.47 -6.74 -16.11
C ASP A 86 -17.26 -6.12 -17.50
N GLY A 87 -17.35 -6.93 -18.55
CA GLY A 87 -17.28 -6.51 -19.95
C GLY A 87 -16.66 -7.59 -20.83
N ASP A 88 -16.13 -7.18 -21.98
CA ASP A 88 -15.48 -8.07 -22.96
C ASP A 88 -14.07 -8.49 -22.52
N GLY A 89 -14.00 -9.26 -21.42
CA GLY A 89 -12.81 -10.00 -21.01
C GLY A 89 -12.49 -11.18 -21.94
N PRO A 90 -11.47 -12.00 -21.65
CA PRO A 90 -10.56 -11.91 -20.51
C PRO A 90 -9.67 -10.67 -20.57
N GLY A 91 -9.43 -10.03 -19.43
CA GLY A 91 -8.55 -8.86 -19.37
C GLY A 91 -8.46 -8.23 -17.99
N PHE A 92 -7.71 -7.13 -17.93
CA PHE A 92 -7.50 -6.39 -16.69
C PHE A 92 -7.92 -4.94 -16.85
N ILE A 93 -8.61 -4.43 -15.84
CA ILE A 93 -8.73 -2.99 -15.60
C ILE A 93 -7.63 -2.62 -14.60
N ARG A 94 -6.92 -1.51 -14.84
CA ARG A 94 -5.83 -1.03 -14.00
C ARG A 94 -5.95 0.45 -13.74
N LEU A 95 -5.74 0.84 -12.49
CA LEU A 95 -5.59 2.22 -12.04
C LEU A 95 -4.30 2.32 -11.22
N PHE A 96 -3.37 3.18 -11.62
CA PHE A 96 -2.06 3.24 -10.95
C PHE A 96 -1.42 4.62 -10.92
N GLN A 97 -0.52 4.79 -9.95
CA GLN A 97 0.27 5.98 -9.72
C GLN A 97 1.64 5.61 -9.13
N ASP A 98 2.71 6.27 -9.57
CA ASP A 98 3.99 6.24 -8.87
C ASP A 98 3.85 6.99 -7.55
N ILE A 99 3.92 6.28 -6.43
CA ILE A 99 3.65 6.88 -5.10
C ILE A 99 4.92 7.38 -4.42
N GLY A 100 6.12 7.08 -4.93
CA GLY A 100 7.39 7.52 -4.34
C GLY A 100 8.05 6.43 -3.51
N THR A 101 8.78 6.82 -2.46
CA THR A 101 9.58 5.89 -1.64
C THR A 101 9.06 5.83 -0.21
N PRO A 102 8.47 4.70 0.21
CA PRO A 102 7.94 4.58 1.55
C PRO A 102 9.05 4.49 2.60
N GLN A 103 8.69 4.83 3.82
CA GLN A 103 9.48 4.64 5.03
C GLN A 103 9.03 3.39 5.76
N ALA A 104 9.93 2.84 6.59
CA ALA A 104 9.57 1.71 7.45
C ALA A 104 8.43 2.12 8.40
N GLY A 105 7.40 1.27 8.51
CA GLY A 105 6.20 1.54 9.28
C GLY A 105 5.08 2.25 8.52
N GLU A 106 5.29 2.67 7.26
CA GLU A 106 4.20 3.19 6.45
C GLU A 106 3.32 2.07 5.87
N SER A 107 2.05 2.38 5.64
CA SER A 107 1.09 1.52 4.96
C SER A 107 0.30 2.32 3.93
N ILE A 108 -0.22 1.66 2.91
CA ILE A 108 -1.25 2.22 2.04
C ILE A 108 -2.61 1.73 2.52
N GLN A 109 -3.54 2.67 2.71
CA GLN A 109 -4.92 2.42 3.08
C GLN A 109 -5.86 2.98 2.02
N PHE A 110 -6.95 2.27 1.75
CA PHE A 110 -7.96 2.67 0.78
C PHE A 110 -9.30 2.02 1.12
N ASP A 111 -10.36 2.66 0.66
CA ASP A 111 -11.73 2.18 0.82
C ASP A 111 -12.26 1.68 -0.51
N TYR A 112 -13.08 0.64 -0.48
CA TYR A 112 -13.67 0.06 -1.67
C TYR A 112 -15.05 -0.54 -1.40
N ARG A 113 -15.78 -0.77 -2.48
CA ARG A 113 -17.11 -1.36 -2.47
C ARG A 113 -17.29 -2.19 -3.73
N ALA A 114 -17.90 -3.36 -3.61
CA ALA A 114 -18.12 -4.26 -4.74
C ALA A 114 -19.51 -4.90 -4.69
N GLY A 115 -20.20 -4.93 -5.83
CA GLY A 115 -21.45 -5.68 -6.01
C GLY A 115 -21.34 -6.57 -7.23
N TRP A 116 -21.98 -7.75 -7.20
CA TRP A 116 -21.94 -8.70 -8.29
C TRP A 116 -23.15 -9.63 -8.31
N GLU A 117 -23.50 -10.06 -9.52
CA GLU A 117 -24.39 -11.18 -9.74
C GLU A 117 -23.77 -12.10 -10.81
N LEU A 118 -22.99 -13.07 -10.34
CA LEU A 118 -22.24 -14.03 -11.14
C LEU A 118 -22.91 -15.42 -11.16
N LEU A 119 -24.09 -15.57 -10.52
CA LEU A 119 -24.84 -16.82 -10.51
C LEU A 119 -25.71 -16.98 -11.75
N SER A 120 -26.57 -16.01 -12.03
CA SER A 120 -27.65 -16.15 -13.01
C SER A 120 -27.34 -15.51 -14.36
N PHE A 121 -26.45 -14.52 -14.40
CA PHE A 121 -26.07 -13.83 -15.63
C PHE A 121 -24.76 -14.41 -16.18
N GLY A 122 -24.81 -14.90 -17.42
CA GLY A 122 -23.66 -15.53 -18.10
C GLY A 122 -23.10 -16.80 -17.44
N ALA A 123 -23.58 -17.17 -16.25
CA ALA A 123 -23.15 -18.30 -15.43
C ALA A 123 -21.62 -18.36 -15.31
N ALA A 124 -21.03 -17.30 -14.74
CA ALA A 124 -19.58 -17.21 -14.55
C ALA A 124 -19.03 -18.49 -13.92
N THR A 125 -17.91 -18.98 -14.48
CA THR A 125 -17.23 -20.19 -13.99
C THR A 125 -15.88 -19.87 -13.36
N GLN A 126 -15.41 -18.63 -13.46
CA GLN A 126 -14.15 -18.17 -12.90
C GLN A 126 -14.33 -16.92 -12.03
N ASP A 127 -13.63 -16.91 -10.90
CA ASP A 127 -13.67 -15.83 -9.94
C ASP A 127 -13.08 -14.54 -10.52
N ARG A 128 -13.69 -13.41 -10.18
CA ARG A 128 -13.11 -12.08 -10.47
C ARG A 128 -12.33 -11.62 -9.27
N THR A 129 -11.15 -11.04 -9.49
CA THR A 129 -10.29 -10.61 -8.37
C THR A 129 -9.95 -9.13 -8.45
N PHE A 130 -9.86 -8.50 -7.30
CA PHE A 130 -9.33 -7.16 -7.13
C PHE A 130 -8.08 -7.24 -6.26
N SER A 131 -6.97 -6.72 -6.78
CA SER A 131 -5.67 -6.77 -6.13
C SER A 131 -4.99 -5.41 -6.08
N LEU A 132 -4.18 -5.21 -5.05
CA LEU A 132 -3.15 -4.18 -5.05
C LEU A 132 -1.84 -4.84 -5.46
N GLN A 133 -1.24 -4.34 -6.53
CA GLN A 133 0.09 -4.72 -6.97
C GLN A 133 1.07 -3.60 -6.65
N ILE A 134 2.18 -3.95 -6.03
CA ILE A 134 3.32 -3.06 -5.82
C ILE A 134 4.33 -3.34 -6.94
N GLU A 135 4.65 -2.31 -7.70
CA GLU A 135 5.62 -2.36 -8.81
C GLU A 135 6.82 -1.44 -8.51
N PRO A 136 7.96 -1.60 -9.20
CA PRO A 136 9.02 -0.60 -9.19
C PRO A 136 8.48 0.76 -9.65
N GLY A 137 9.02 1.85 -9.12
CA GLY A 137 8.71 3.20 -9.62
C GLY A 137 8.99 3.32 -11.12
N GLY A 138 8.02 3.84 -11.88
CA GLY A 138 8.03 3.84 -13.35
C GLY A 138 7.33 2.63 -13.98
N GLY A 139 6.97 1.61 -13.18
CA GLY A 139 6.31 0.38 -13.59
C GLY A 139 7.29 -0.77 -13.88
N GLY A 140 6.75 -1.97 -14.07
CA GLY A 140 7.53 -3.17 -14.37
C GLY A 140 6.85 -4.43 -13.87
N ALA A 141 7.62 -5.51 -13.71
CA ALA A 141 7.11 -6.71 -13.06
C ALA A 141 6.76 -6.40 -11.60
N SER A 142 5.61 -6.90 -11.14
CA SER A 142 5.17 -6.72 -9.75
C SER A 142 6.20 -7.28 -8.76
N LEU A 143 6.53 -6.47 -7.76
CA LEU A 143 7.35 -6.85 -6.60
C LEU A 143 6.53 -7.66 -5.59
N ALA A 144 5.23 -7.35 -5.49
CA ALA A 144 4.27 -8.07 -4.66
C ALA A 144 2.84 -7.83 -5.16
N SER A 145 1.99 -8.84 -5.01
CA SER A 145 0.56 -8.77 -5.30
C SER A 145 -0.24 -9.21 -4.09
N TYR A 146 -1.21 -8.40 -3.69
CA TYR A 146 -2.11 -8.65 -2.57
C TYR A 146 -3.52 -8.80 -3.12
N ASN A 147 -4.10 -10.00 -3.07
CA ASN A 147 -5.51 -10.19 -3.37
C ASN A 147 -6.34 -9.54 -2.25
N ILE A 148 -7.10 -8.51 -2.61
CA ILE A 148 -7.88 -7.72 -1.65
C ILE A 148 -9.30 -8.24 -1.58
N PHE A 149 -9.87 -8.60 -2.73
CA PHE A 149 -11.25 -9.03 -2.83
C PHE A 149 -11.46 -10.02 -3.98
N THR A 150 -12.39 -10.96 -3.79
CA THR A 150 -12.77 -11.96 -4.77
C THR A 150 -14.30 -12.01 -4.90
N ALA A 151 -14.81 -11.69 -6.08
CA ALA A 151 -16.20 -11.99 -6.44
C ALA A 151 -16.24 -13.44 -6.94
N VAL A 152 -16.77 -14.33 -6.10
CA VAL A 152 -16.76 -15.77 -6.36
C VAL A 152 -17.75 -16.10 -7.49
N ALA A 153 -17.30 -16.87 -8.47
CA ALA A 153 -18.13 -17.37 -9.57
C ALA A 153 -19.35 -18.16 -9.04
N GLY A 154 -20.48 -18.04 -9.72
CA GLY A 154 -21.71 -18.73 -9.29
C GLY A 154 -22.32 -18.16 -8.01
N THR A 155 -21.96 -16.93 -7.60
CA THR A 155 -22.53 -16.27 -6.41
C THR A 155 -23.08 -14.89 -6.74
N THR A 156 -23.90 -14.37 -5.84
CA THR A 156 -24.41 -12.99 -5.85
C THR A 156 -24.04 -12.29 -4.53
N SER A 157 -23.81 -10.98 -4.56
CA SER A 157 -23.75 -10.15 -3.35
C SER A 157 -25.12 -9.87 -2.71
N GLY A 158 -26.21 -10.40 -3.27
CA GLY A 158 -27.58 -10.36 -2.74
C GLY A 158 -28.61 -9.87 -3.76
N LEU A 159 -29.91 -10.03 -3.47
CA LEU A 159 -31.02 -9.43 -4.24
C LEU A 159 -31.78 -8.44 -3.33
N GLY A 160 -31.91 -7.16 -3.71
CA GLY A 160 -32.52 -6.12 -2.87
C GLY A 160 -32.01 -4.68 -3.11
N SER A 161 -32.40 -3.72 -2.27
CA SER A 161 -32.09 -2.28 -2.45
C SER A 161 -30.70 -1.84 -1.98
N ASN A 162 -29.78 -2.77 -1.70
CA ASN A 162 -28.36 -2.52 -1.44
C ASN A 162 -27.60 -3.86 -1.50
N THR A 163 -27.25 -4.32 -2.70
CA THR A 163 -26.70 -5.67 -2.93
C THR A 163 -25.21 -5.60 -3.25
N ASP A 164 -24.45 -5.03 -2.35
CA ASP A 164 -23.00 -4.99 -2.44
C ASP A 164 -22.40 -5.15 -1.04
N THR A 165 -21.07 -5.10 -0.96
CA THR A 165 -20.33 -5.28 0.29
C THR A 165 -20.56 -4.19 1.33
N GLY A 166 -21.21 -3.07 0.98
CA GLY A 166 -21.01 -1.82 1.69
C GLY A 166 -19.57 -1.30 1.51
N SER A 167 -19.23 -0.22 2.22
CA SER A 167 -17.85 0.30 2.24
C SER A 167 -16.96 -0.59 3.09
N LEU A 168 -15.85 -1.04 2.51
CA LEU A 168 -14.79 -1.82 3.15
C LEU A 168 -13.50 -1.02 3.11
N THR A 169 -12.61 -1.23 4.09
CA THR A 169 -11.28 -0.62 4.10
C THR A 169 -10.21 -1.71 4.06
N SER A 170 -9.14 -1.49 3.29
CA SER A 170 -7.96 -2.34 3.28
C SER A 170 -6.71 -1.55 3.62
N THR A 171 -5.76 -2.20 4.29
CA THR A 171 -4.48 -1.62 4.70
C THR A 171 -3.36 -2.61 4.38
N ILE A 172 -2.34 -2.15 3.66
CA ILE A 172 -1.21 -2.97 3.24
C ILE A 172 0.09 -2.34 3.74
N ASP A 173 0.87 -3.13 4.48
CA ASP A 173 2.18 -2.72 5.00
C ASP A 173 3.18 -2.49 3.87
N LEU A 174 3.79 -1.31 3.84
CA LEU A 174 4.79 -0.91 2.86
C LEU A 174 6.23 -1.03 3.40
N THR A 175 6.41 -1.45 4.65
CA THR A 175 7.73 -1.67 5.26
C THR A 175 8.67 -2.54 4.40
N PRO A 176 8.20 -3.62 3.74
CA PRO A 176 9.06 -4.43 2.86
C PRO A 176 9.64 -3.65 1.67
N PHE A 177 9.06 -2.50 1.30
CA PHE A 177 9.48 -1.67 0.18
C PHE A 177 10.17 -0.38 0.62
N ALA A 178 10.43 -0.23 1.93
CA ALA A 178 11.03 0.98 2.48
C ALA A 178 12.37 1.31 1.80
N GLY A 179 12.56 2.59 1.44
CA GLY A 179 13.76 3.05 0.74
C GLY A 179 13.82 2.73 -0.77
N SER A 180 12.84 2.00 -1.31
CA SER A 180 12.69 1.78 -2.76
C SER A 180 11.61 2.67 -3.35
N SER A 181 11.82 3.24 -4.54
CA SER A 181 10.73 3.93 -5.24
C SER A 181 9.77 2.90 -5.83
N ILE A 182 8.47 3.07 -5.57
CA ILE A 182 7.42 2.13 -5.96
C ILE A 182 6.22 2.83 -6.61
N ARG A 183 5.43 2.01 -7.30
CA ARG A 183 4.12 2.30 -7.87
C ARG A 183 3.07 1.44 -7.19
N ALA A 184 1.93 2.05 -6.87
CA ALA A 184 0.72 1.32 -6.48
C ALA A 184 -0.16 1.12 -7.71
N ALA A 185 -0.52 -0.12 -8.01
CA ALA A 185 -1.41 -0.47 -9.10
C ALA A 185 -2.60 -1.29 -8.59
N PHE A 186 -3.78 -0.71 -8.66
CA PHE A 186 -5.06 -1.39 -8.43
C PHE A 186 -5.44 -2.14 -9.69
N VAL A 187 -5.68 -3.44 -9.57
CA VAL A 187 -5.90 -4.34 -10.72
C VAL A 187 -7.15 -5.17 -10.48
N TRP A 188 -8.09 -5.07 -11.41
CA TRP A 188 -9.28 -5.91 -11.49
C TRP A 188 -9.09 -6.92 -12.61
N ASP A 189 -9.12 -8.20 -12.27
CA ASP A 189 -9.06 -9.32 -13.21
C ASP A 189 -10.47 -9.77 -13.57
N ILE A 190 -10.77 -9.74 -14.87
CA ILE A 190 -12.04 -10.16 -15.45
C ILE A 190 -11.69 -11.35 -16.36
N PRO A 191 -11.79 -12.60 -15.88
CA PRO A 191 -11.31 -13.78 -16.60
C PRO A 191 -12.25 -14.27 -17.71
N GLU A 192 -13.48 -13.74 -17.77
CA GLU A 192 -14.54 -14.19 -18.67
C GLU A 192 -15.27 -13.00 -19.29
N SER A 193 -15.68 -13.14 -20.56
CA SER A 193 -16.42 -12.11 -21.31
C SER A 193 -17.90 -12.12 -20.93
N PHE A 194 -18.43 -10.98 -20.49
CA PHE A 194 -19.86 -10.74 -20.22
C PHE A 194 -20.54 -11.80 -19.33
N THR A 195 -19.86 -12.21 -18.25
CA THR A 195 -20.42 -13.14 -17.24
C THR A 195 -20.89 -12.44 -15.95
N GLY A 196 -21.07 -11.12 -15.99
CA GLY A 196 -21.64 -10.33 -14.90
C GLY A 196 -23.12 -10.00 -15.14
N PRO A 197 -23.71 -9.12 -14.31
CA PRO A 197 -23.07 -7.86 -13.96
C PRO A 197 -22.23 -7.89 -12.68
N ALA A 198 -21.21 -7.04 -12.64
CA ALA A 198 -20.49 -6.70 -11.42
C ALA A 198 -20.02 -5.25 -11.48
N ASN A 199 -19.93 -4.59 -10.33
CA ASN A 199 -19.47 -3.22 -10.18
C ASN A 199 -18.42 -3.11 -9.08
N PHE A 200 -17.62 -2.05 -9.18
CA PHE A 200 -16.65 -1.71 -8.15
C PHE A 200 -16.59 -0.20 -7.93
N GLN A 201 -16.25 0.20 -6.70
CA GLN A 201 -15.90 1.56 -6.33
C GLN A 201 -14.60 1.55 -5.52
N LEU A 202 -13.73 2.52 -5.74
CA LEU A 202 -12.49 2.74 -5.02
C LEU A 202 -12.39 4.22 -4.61
N ASP A 203 -12.01 4.47 -3.37
CA ASP A 203 -11.92 5.82 -2.81
C ASP A 203 -10.89 5.92 -1.66
N ASN A 204 -10.58 7.15 -1.23
CA ASN A 204 -9.80 7.47 -0.04
C ASN A 204 -8.43 6.77 0.06
N VAL A 205 -7.74 6.68 -1.09
CA VAL A 205 -6.42 6.05 -1.18
C VAL A 205 -5.35 6.95 -0.56
N ARG A 206 -4.61 6.47 0.45
CA ARG A 206 -3.64 7.30 1.17
C ARG A 206 -2.52 6.49 1.81
N ILE A 207 -1.39 7.16 2.04
CA ILE A 207 -0.33 6.65 2.91
C ILE A 207 -0.67 7.00 4.36
N VAL A 208 -0.59 6.01 5.24
CA VAL A 208 -0.73 6.17 6.69
C VAL A 208 0.57 5.73 7.35
N SER A 209 1.08 6.55 8.27
CA SER A 209 2.23 6.17 9.08
C SER A 209 1.75 5.31 10.25
N GLY A 210 2.30 4.11 10.39
CA GLY A 210 2.20 3.32 11.61
C GLY A 210 3.12 3.89 12.69
N SER A 211 2.75 3.74 13.96
CA SER A 211 3.70 3.95 15.04
C SER A 211 4.78 2.88 14.94
N VAL A 212 5.99 3.22 14.50
CA VAL A 212 7.15 2.36 14.72
C VAL A 212 7.29 2.29 16.24
N PRO A 213 7.15 1.12 16.88
CA PRO A 213 7.46 1.04 18.30
C PRO A 213 8.90 1.49 18.44
N THR A 214 9.12 2.61 19.15
CA THR A 214 10.46 2.95 19.57
C THR A 214 10.91 1.77 20.40
N ALA A 215 11.86 0.99 19.88
CA ALA A 215 12.49 -0.04 20.67
C ALA A 215 13.01 0.67 21.91
N VAL A 216 12.35 0.45 23.05
CA VAL A 216 12.81 0.95 24.33
C VAL A 216 14.20 0.33 24.46
N PRO A 217 15.29 1.13 24.50
CA PRO A 217 16.60 0.57 24.74
C PRO A 217 16.47 -0.20 26.04
N GLU A 218 16.68 -1.52 26.00
CA GLU A 218 16.62 -2.33 27.21
C GLU A 218 17.50 -1.63 28.24
N PRO A 219 17.00 -1.38 29.48
CA PRO A 219 17.88 -0.88 30.51
C PRO A 219 19.00 -1.91 30.59
N PHE A 220 20.23 -1.47 30.29
CA PHE A 220 21.41 -2.28 30.54
C PHE A 220 21.23 -2.88 31.92
N THR A 221 21.03 -4.20 31.97
CA THR A 221 21.00 -4.93 33.23
C THR A 221 22.43 -4.87 33.74
N ILE A 222 22.79 -3.77 34.40
CA ILE A 222 23.98 -3.62 35.23
C ILE A 222 23.70 -4.40 36.52
N ILE A 223 23.49 -5.70 36.40
CA ILE A 223 23.44 -6.64 37.51
C ILE A 223 24.53 -7.64 37.23
N GLY A 224 25.75 -7.30 37.64
CA GLY A 224 26.89 -8.21 37.46
C GLY A 224 28.27 -7.70 37.86
N THR A 225 28.47 -6.39 38.05
CA THR A 225 29.85 -5.87 38.24
C THR A 225 30.04 -4.94 39.45
N LEU A 226 29.14 -4.96 40.43
CA LEU A 226 29.36 -4.24 41.71
C LEU A 226 29.27 -5.11 42.98
N ILE A 227 28.86 -6.39 42.88
CA ILE A 227 28.78 -7.28 44.06
C ILE A 227 30.09 -8.06 44.30
N GLY A 228 31.00 -8.12 43.31
CA GLY A 228 32.34 -8.69 43.49
C GLY A 228 33.34 -7.82 44.25
N GLY A 229 33.05 -6.52 44.43
CA GLY A 229 34.00 -5.54 44.97
C GLY A 229 34.29 -5.65 46.48
N THR A 230 33.38 -6.24 47.27
CA THR A 230 33.55 -6.37 48.73
C THR A 230 34.03 -7.77 49.17
N ALA A 231 33.85 -8.80 48.35
CA ALA A 231 34.39 -10.14 48.64
C ALA A 231 35.92 -10.22 48.42
N ALA A 232 36.47 -9.49 47.44
CA ALA A 232 37.91 -9.48 47.16
C ALA A 232 38.76 -8.71 48.20
N LEU A 233 38.15 -7.83 49.00
CA LEU A 233 38.86 -7.05 50.04
C LEU A 233 39.00 -7.76 51.38
N ARG A 234 38.26 -8.87 51.62
CA ARG A 234 38.32 -9.60 52.89
C ARG A 234 39.23 -10.84 52.88
N MET A 235 39.74 -11.26 51.72
CA MET A 235 40.66 -12.41 51.60
C MET A 235 42.15 -12.04 51.53
N ARG A 236 42.53 -10.77 51.68
CA ARG A 236 43.96 -10.36 51.72
C ARG A 236 44.56 -10.24 53.13
N LYS A 237 43.78 -10.49 54.19
CA LYS A 237 44.23 -10.33 55.59
C LYS A 237 44.51 -11.64 56.35
N ARG A 238 44.40 -12.82 55.73
CA ARG A 238 44.66 -14.12 56.39
C ARG A 238 45.84 -14.93 55.86
N LEU A 239 46.72 -14.34 55.03
CA LEU A 239 47.95 -14.99 54.54
C LEU A 239 49.24 -14.35 55.07
N LYS A 240 49.23 -13.80 56.28
CA LYS A 240 50.44 -13.25 56.94
C LYS A 240 50.68 -13.72 58.38
N SER A 241 50.24 -14.93 58.74
CA SER A 241 50.53 -15.49 60.07
C SER A 241 50.84 -16.99 60.08
N THR A 242 51.45 -17.53 59.02
CA THR A 242 52.04 -18.87 59.09
C THR A 242 53.39 -18.81 58.42
N GLY A 243 54.41 -18.50 59.23
CA GLY A 243 55.79 -18.36 58.79
C GLY A 243 56.59 -17.50 59.75
N LYS A 244 56.92 -18.04 60.93
CA LYS A 244 58.27 -18.00 61.53
C LYS A 244 58.26 -18.67 62.91
N GLU A 245 59.12 -19.68 62.99
CA GLU A 245 59.81 -20.31 64.14
C GLU A 245 58.98 -20.95 65.25
#